data_AF-A0A7S2CQ82-F1
#
_entry.id   AF-A0A7S2CQ82-F1
#
_cell.length_a   1.000
_cell.length_b   1.000
_cell.length_c   1.000
_cell.angle_alpha   90.00
_cell.angle_beta   90.00
_cell.angle_gamma   90.00
#
_symmetry.space_group_name_H-M   'P 1'
#
loop_
_entity.id
_entity.type
_entity.pdbx_description
1 polymer ?
#
loop_
_entity_poly.entity_id
_entity_poly.type
_entity_poly.pdbx_seq_one_letter_code
_entity_poly.pdbx_strand_id
1 'polypeptide(L)'
;RNCPGWDKLIRILRDSARGLAALHKVEMMHRDFKTPNILVNEDWSASLCDFGFTIWSRCDERLETCAGTEEFMAPEMELGEDFSLPADLFSLGISICEVATKRRPGERNFLYRSPRNLYAFEPEAPYVYAALAPRCPQKLVKIAEACCRFHSDQRPKAADVALALEALC
;
A
#
# COMPACT_ATOMS: atom_id res chain seq x y z
N ARG A 1 -23.10 10.89 -3.64
CA ARG A 1 -21.81 11.48 -4.08
C ARG A 1 -21.32 10.64 -5.26
N ASN A 2 -20.99 11.25 -6.41
CA ASN A 2 -20.44 10.50 -7.54
C ASN A 2 -19.04 10.00 -7.16
N CYS A 3 -18.86 8.68 -7.15
CA CYS A 3 -17.55 8.07 -7.01
C CYS A 3 -16.71 8.44 -8.24
N PRO A 4 -15.44 8.86 -8.08
CA PRO A 4 -14.57 9.14 -9.22
C PRO A 4 -14.42 7.91 -10.13
N GLY A 5 -14.19 8.17 -11.42
CA GLY A 5 -13.88 7.14 -12.40
C GLY A 5 -12.56 6.43 -12.09
N TRP A 6 -12.39 5.23 -12.66
CA TRP A 6 -11.18 4.43 -12.46
C TRP A 6 -9.91 5.12 -12.98
N ASP A 7 -10.02 5.91 -14.05
CA ASP A 7 -8.96 6.77 -14.58
C ASP A 7 -8.38 7.69 -13.49
N LYS A 8 -9.26 8.34 -12.71
CA LYS A 8 -8.88 9.24 -11.62
C LYS A 8 -8.31 8.48 -10.42
N LEU A 9 -8.92 7.35 -10.06
CA LEU A 9 -8.46 6.53 -8.94
C LEU A 9 -7.08 5.93 -9.19
N ILE A 10 -6.84 5.44 -10.42
CA ILE A 10 -5.53 4.91 -10.83
C ILE A 10 -4.49 6.04 -10.86
N ARG A 11 -4.87 7.23 -11.35
CA ARG A 11 -4.00 8.43 -11.30
C ARG A 11 -3.57 8.77 -9.88
N ILE A 12 -4.51 8.79 -8.93
CA ILE A 12 -4.22 9.02 -7.50
C ILE A 12 -3.22 7.99 -6.99
N LEU A 13 -3.50 6.69 -7.18
CA LEU A 13 -2.60 5.62 -6.73
C LEU A 13 -1.20 5.71 -7.37
N ARG A 14 -1.13 6.05 -8.66
CA ARG A 14 0.12 6.23 -9.39
C ARG A 14 0.94 7.38 -8.81
N ASP A 15 0.31 8.53 -8.57
CA ASP A 15 0.98 9.70 -8.03
C ASP A 15 1.44 9.44 -6.58
N SER A 16 0.66 8.69 -5.78
CA SER A 16 1.09 8.20 -4.46
C SER A 16 2.30 7.26 -4.54
N ALA A 17 2.32 6.32 -5.50
CA ALA A 17 3.47 5.44 -5.73
C ALA A 17 4.71 6.23 -6.18
N ARG A 18 4.55 7.30 -6.97
CA ARG A 18 5.63 8.23 -7.32
C ARG A 18 6.16 8.99 -6.10
N GLY A 19 5.27 9.40 -5.19
CA GLY A 19 5.65 10.00 -3.90
C GLY A 19 6.51 9.06 -3.04
N LEU A 20 6.08 7.80 -2.89
CA LEU A 20 6.88 6.78 -2.22
C LEU A 20 8.22 6.55 -2.91
N ALA A 21 8.24 6.46 -4.25
CA ALA A 21 9.47 6.30 -5.00
C ALA A 21 10.46 7.45 -4.78
N ALA A 22 9.96 8.68 -4.59
CA ALA A 22 10.80 9.83 -4.26
C ALA A 22 11.42 9.72 -2.86
N LEU A 23 10.67 9.26 -1.86
CA LEU A 23 11.20 8.96 -0.51
C LEU A 23 12.24 7.84 -0.55
N HIS A 24 11.92 6.75 -1.24
CA HIS A 24 12.78 5.57 -1.32
C HIS A 24 14.09 5.86 -2.03
N LYS A 25 14.09 6.78 -3.01
CA LYS A 25 15.31 7.24 -3.69
C LYS A 25 16.30 7.93 -2.74
N VAL A 26 15.80 8.57 -1.69
CA VAL A 26 16.61 9.14 -0.61
C VAL A 26 16.66 8.21 0.61
N GLU A 27 16.42 6.90 0.42
CA GLU A 27 16.54 5.88 1.46
C GLU A 27 15.64 6.14 2.69
N MET A 28 14.52 6.84 2.54
CA MET A 28 13.56 7.11 3.61
C MET A 28 12.31 6.24 3.49
N MET A 29 11.82 5.72 4.61
CA MET A 29 10.56 4.98 4.73
C MET A 29 9.45 5.89 5.23
N HIS A 30 8.23 5.79 4.69
CA HIS A 30 7.07 6.51 5.19
C HIS A 30 6.52 5.90 6.48
N ARG A 31 6.45 4.57 6.56
CA ARG A 31 6.00 3.71 7.69
C ARG A 31 4.52 3.78 8.07
N ASP A 32 3.81 4.83 7.67
CA ASP A 32 2.35 4.94 7.80
C ASP A 32 1.68 5.28 6.47
N PHE A 33 2.08 4.61 5.38
CA PHE A 33 1.43 4.80 4.08
C PHE A 33 0.02 4.19 4.11
N LYS A 34 -1.01 4.99 3.83
CA LYS A 34 -2.42 4.56 3.81
C LYS A 34 -3.28 5.56 3.06
N THR A 35 -4.48 5.16 2.62
CA THR A 35 -5.36 6.07 1.86
C THR A 35 -5.73 7.36 2.58
N PRO A 36 -5.88 7.41 3.93
CA PRO A 36 -6.03 8.69 4.66
C PRO A 36 -4.86 9.67 4.52
N ASN A 37 -3.65 9.18 4.24
CA ASN A 37 -2.43 9.99 4.11
C ASN A 37 -2.14 10.38 2.65
N ILE A 38 -3.14 10.28 1.78
CA ILE A 38 -3.09 10.70 0.38
C ILE A 38 -4.00 11.93 0.21
N LEU A 39 -3.40 13.09 -0.03
CA LEU A 39 -4.12 14.32 -0.36
C LEU A 39 -4.44 14.33 -1.85
N VAL A 40 -5.69 14.63 -2.20
CA VAL A 40 -6.16 14.75 -3.58
C VAL A 40 -6.44 16.21 -3.89
N ASN A 41 -5.76 16.74 -4.91
CA ASN A 41 -5.93 18.12 -5.38
C ASN A 41 -7.15 18.25 -6.31
N GLU A 42 -7.57 19.48 -6.60
CA GLU A 42 -8.72 19.76 -7.48
C GLU A 42 -8.55 19.18 -8.91
N ASP A 43 -7.32 19.08 -9.38
CA ASP A 43 -6.95 18.54 -10.70
C ASP A 43 -6.80 17.01 -10.72
N TRP A 44 -7.13 16.33 -9.61
CA TRP A 44 -6.98 14.89 -9.40
C TRP A 44 -5.53 14.38 -9.39
N SER A 45 -4.56 15.27 -9.19
CA SER A 45 -3.22 14.87 -8.75
C SER A 45 -3.24 14.50 -7.26
N ALA A 46 -2.27 13.70 -6.81
CA ALA A 46 -2.15 13.29 -5.42
C ALA A 46 -0.76 13.51 -4.84
N SER A 47 -0.74 13.84 -3.54
CA SER A 47 0.49 14.04 -2.75
C SER A 47 0.41 13.26 -1.45
N LEU A 48 1.54 12.77 -0.96
CA LEU A 48 1.63 12.15 0.36
C LEU A 48 1.66 13.21 1.45
N CYS A 49 1.06 12.91 2.59
CA CYS A 49 1.14 13.71 3.81
C CYS A 49 1.42 12.83 5.02
N ASP A 50 1.57 13.47 6.19
CA ASP A 50 1.83 12.83 7.48
C ASP A 50 3.13 12.02 7.53
N PHE A 51 4.24 12.75 7.60
CA PHE A 51 5.59 12.20 7.72
C PHE A 51 6.01 11.99 9.19
N GLY A 52 5.06 11.95 10.13
CA GLY A 52 5.34 11.85 11.57
C GLY A 52 6.12 10.60 11.98
N PHE A 53 6.03 9.54 11.17
CA PHE A 53 6.76 8.28 11.37
C PHE A 53 7.89 8.06 10.36
N THR A 54 8.16 9.03 9.48
CA THR A 54 9.15 8.88 8.40
C THR A 54 10.57 8.91 8.94
N ILE A 55 11.40 7.97 8.51
CA ILE A 55 12.79 7.81 8.96
C ILE A 55 13.70 7.27 7.86
N TRP A 56 15.01 7.36 8.06
CA TRP A 56 16.00 6.75 7.20
C TRP A 56 16.04 5.23 7.40
N SER A 57 16.01 4.48 6.30
CA SER A 57 16.10 3.01 6.28
C SER A 57 17.43 2.45 6.80
N ARG A 58 18.47 3.30 6.92
CA ARG A 58 19.82 2.94 7.36
C ARG A 58 20.16 3.42 8.78
N CYS A 59 19.21 3.94 9.53
CA CYS A 59 19.48 4.28 10.93
C CYS A 59 19.75 2.99 11.73
N ASP A 60 20.97 2.89 12.27
CA ASP A 60 21.46 1.77 13.12
C ASP A 60 20.73 1.68 14.47
N GLU A 61 19.96 2.72 14.83
CA GLU A 61 18.93 2.58 15.85
C GLU A 61 17.88 1.65 15.29
N ARG A 62 18.05 0.37 15.63
CA ARG A 62 17.05 -0.68 15.60
C ARG A 62 15.66 -0.06 15.55
N LEU A 63 14.94 -0.34 14.48
CA LEU A 63 13.62 0.20 14.15
C LEU A 63 12.54 -0.32 15.13
N GLU A 64 12.84 -0.28 16.43
CA GLU A 64 12.17 -0.98 17.54
C GLU A 64 10.80 -0.40 17.88
N THR A 65 10.48 0.80 17.39
CA THR A 65 9.13 1.34 17.58
C THR A 65 8.22 0.78 16.51
N CYS A 66 7.36 -0.17 16.84
CA CYS A 66 6.24 -0.51 15.97
C CYS A 66 5.35 0.73 15.84
N ALA A 67 5.20 1.26 14.61
CA ALA A 67 4.46 2.49 14.35
C ALA A 67 3.81 2.41 12.96
N GLY A 68 2.69 3.11 12.82
CA GLY A 68 1.81 3.01 11.67
C GLY A 68 0.45 2.43 12.06
N THR A 69 -0.37 2.18 11.06
CA THR A 69 -1.75 1.69 11.23
C THR A 69 -1.78 0.18 10.99
N GLU A 70 -2.20 -0.61 11.99
CA GLU A 70 -2.15 -2.08 12.00
C GLU A 70 -2.72 -2.70 10.70
N GLU A 71 -3.87 -2.21 10.22
CA GLU A 71 -4.51 -2.81 9.04
C GLU A 71 -3.69 -2.66 7.75
N PHE A 72 -2.75 -1.72 7.69
CA PHE A 72 -1.86 -1.45 6.55
C PHE A 72 -0.42 -1.94 6.77
N MET A 73 -0.09 -2.34 7.99
CA MET A 73 1.28 -2.66 8.38
C MET A 73 1.78 -3.95 7.71
N ALA A 74 3.05 -3.98 7.32
CA ALA A 74 3.67 -5.16 6.70
C ALA A 74 3.86 -6.30 7.73
N PRO A 75 3.83 -7.59 7.30
CA PRO A 75 4.01 -8.73 8.20
C PRO A 75 5.28 -8.66 9.04
N GLU A 76 6.42 -8.28 8.43
CA GLU A 76 7.71 -8.18 9.13
C GLU A 76 7.70 -7.11 10.23
N MET A 77 6.92 -6.04 10.08
CA MET A 77 6.76 -5.02 11.11
C MET A 77 5.90 -5.52 12.27
N GLU A 78 4.79 -6.20 11.97
CA GLU A 78 3.89 -6.82 12.97
C GLU A 78 4.57 -7.96 13.76
N LEU A 79 5.52 -8.65 13.13
CA LEU A 79 6.32 -9.71 13.74
C LEU A 79 7.54 -9.18 14.50
N GLY A 80 7.84 -7.88 14.41
CA GLY A 80 9.02 -7.27 15.02
C GLY A 80 10.34 -7.76 14.40
N GLU A 81 10.30 -8.17 13.13
CA GLU A 81 11.47 -8.54 12.33
C GLU A 81 12.14 -7.28 11.75
N ASP A 82 13.33 -7.44 11.16
CA ASP A 82 13.99 -6.33 10.47
C ASP A 82 13.20 -5.93 9.22
N PHE A 83 12.94 -4.63 9.07
CA PHE A 83 12.19 -4.08 7.95
C PHE A 83 12.89 -2.88 7.31
N SER A 84 12.52 -2.58 6.07
CA SER A 84 13.11 -1.49 5.28
C SER A 84 12.08 -0.93 4.30
N LEU A 85 12.52 -0.23 3.25
CA LEU A 85 11.69 0.37 2.19
C LEU A 85 10.55 -0.55 1.66
N PRO A 86 10.72 -1.88 1.51
CA PRO A 86 9.65 -2.75 1.03
C PRO A 86 8.43 -2.86 1.96
N ALA A 87 8.52 -2.43 3.22
CA ALA A 87 7.37 -2.39 4.13
C ALA A 87 6.30 -1.40 3.63
N ASP A 88 6.71 -0.23 3.13
CA ASP A 88 5.78 0.76 2.54
C ASP A 88 5.03 0.19 1.32
N LEU A 89 5.65 -0.76 0.61
CA LEU A 89 5.01 -1.39 -0.55
C LEU A 89 3.87 -2.30 -0.14
N PHE A 90 4.00 -2.99 0.98
CA PHE A 90 2.90 -3.78 1.52
C PHE A 90 1.70 -2.86 1.84
N SER A 91 1.95 -1.75 2.53
CA SER A 91 0.91 -0.76 2.85
C SER A 91 0.28 -0.13 1.61
N LEU A 92 1.07 0.10 0.55
CA LEU A 92 0.56 0.50 -0.77
C LEU A 92 -0.34 -0.57 -1.38
N GLY A 93 0.03 -1.85 -1.30
CA GLY A 93 -0.80 -2.96 -1.75
C GLY A 93 -2.15 -3.03 -1.04
N ILE A 94 -2.18 -2.88 0.28
CA ILE A 94 -3.42 -2.79 1.07
C ILE A 94 -4.27 -1.59 0.62
N SER A 95 -3.65 -0.43 0.40
CA SER A 95 -4.34 0.77 -0.08
C SER A 95 -4.94 0.59 -1.48
N ILE A 96 -4.24 -0.13 -2.38
CA ILE A 96 -4.78 -0.48 -3.70
C ILE A 96 -6.01 -1.39 -3.54
N CYS A 97 -5.97 -2.40 -2.65
CA CYS A 97 -7.11 -3.27 -2.37
C CYS A 97 -8.32 -2.49 -1.81
N GLU A 98 -8.08 -1.54 -0.90
CA GLU A 98 -9.12 -0.65 -0.39
C GLU A 98 -9.77 0.16 -1.52
N VAL A 99 -8.97 0.75 -2.40
CA VAL A 99 -9.47 1.53 -3.54
C VAL A 99 -10.22 0.65 -4.55
N ALA A 100 -9.71 -0.56 -4.81
CA ALA A 100 -10.26 -1.54 -5.75
C ALA A 100 -11.63 -2.07 -5.30
N THR A 101 -11.81 -2.27 -4.00
CA THR A 101 -13.03 -2.87 -3.42
C THR A 101 -14.00 -1.84 -2.83
N LYS A 102 -13.53 -0.61 -2.58
CA LYS A 102 -14.28 0.44 -1.85
C LYS A 102 -14.69 -0.01 -0.45
N ARG A 103 -13.89 -0.91 0.17
CA ARG A 103 -14.07 -1.42 1.52
C ARG A 103 -12.85 -1.09 2.34
N ARG A 104 -13.07 -0.59 3.56
CA ARG A 104 -11.99 -0.26 4.47
C ARG A 104 -11.34 -1.54 5.02
N PRO A 105 -10.00 -1.63 5.03
CA PRO A 105 -9.31 -2.69 5.78
C PRO A 105 -9.80 -2.72 7.23
N GLY A 106 -9.97 -3.92 7.80
CA GLY A 106 -10.48 -4.13 9.15
C GLY A 106 -12.01 -4.06 9.29
N GLU A 107 -12.72 -3.34 8.42
CA GLU A 107 -14.18 -3.26 8.48
C GLU A 107 -14.82 -4.62 8.12
N ARG A 108 -15.62 -5.17 9.06
CA ARG A 108 -16.28 -6.49 8.91
C ARG A 108 -15.29 -7.60 8.52
N ASN A 109 -14.08 -7.58 9.09
CA ASN A 109 -13.00 -8.53 8.82
C ASN A 109 -12.48 -8.53 7.37
N PHE A 110 -12.73 -7.47 6.59
CA PHE A 110 -12.13 -7.33 5.26
C PHE A 110 -10.62 -7.10 5.37
N LEU A 111 -9.82 -7.86 4.61
CA LEU A 111 -8.34 -7.85 4.69
C LEU A 111 -7.82 -8.09 6.11
N TYR A 112 -8.57 -8.81 6.94
CA TYR A 112 -8.14 -9.15 8.30
C TYR A 112 -6.93 -10.08 8.27
N ARG A 113 -5.91 -9.74 9.06
CA ARG A 113 -4.62 -10.43 9.14
C ARG A 113 -4.33 -10.66 10.63
N SER A 114 -3.76 -11.81 10.98
CA SER A 114 -3.61 -12.20 12.39
C SER A 114 -2.34 -13.02 12.62
N PRO A 115 -1.91 -13.21 13.88
CA PRO A 115 -0.79 -14.10 14.18
C PRO A 115 -0.96 -15.52 13.61
N ARG A 116 -2.20 -16.00 13.44
CA ARG A 116 -2.47 -17.36 12.93
C ARG A 116 -1.99 -17.57 11.50
N ASN A 117 -1.96 -16.52 10.69
CA ASN A 117 -1.45 -16.54 9.32
C ASN A 117 -0.20 -15.68 9.17
N LEU A 118 0.52 -15.41 10.27
CA LEU A 118 1.72 -14.56 10.29
C LEU A 118 1.46 -13.17 9.68
N TYR A 119 0.25 -12.65 9.85
CA TYR A 119 -0.20 -11.39 9.24
C TYR A 119 -0.07 -11.32 7.71
N ALA A 120 0.06 -12.47 7.04
CA ALA A 120 0.23 -12.54 5.61
C ALA A 120 -1.02 -12.05 4.85
N PHE A 121 -0.79 -11.46 3.69
CA PHE A 121 -1.83 -11.32 2.68
C PHE A 121 -2.06 -12.69 2.03
N GLU A 122 -3.30 -13.17 2.02
CA GLU A 122 -3.60 -14.49 1.47
C GLU A 122 -3.29 -14.56 -0.04
N PRO A 123 -2.60 -15.61 -0.51
CA PRO A 123 -2.35 -15.84 -1.93
C PRO A 123 -3.65 -15.83 -2.74
N GLU A 124 -3.63 -15.17 -3.90
CA GLU A 124 -4.74 -15.04 -4.86
C GLU A 124 -6.03 -14.39 -4.32
N ALA A 125 -5.98 -13.85 -3.09
CA ALA A 125 -7.05 -13.25 -2.28
C ALA A 125 -8.47 -13.33 -2.90
N PRO A 126 -9.10 -14.53 -2.95
CA PRO A 126 -10.38 -14.72 -3.64
C PRO A 126 -11.47 -13.80 -3.08
N TYR A 127 -11.38 -13.47 -1.80
CA TYR A 127 -12.28 -12.53 -1.13
C TYR A 127 -12.11 -11.07 -1.63
N VAL A 128 -10.93 -10.66 -2.08
CA VAL A 128 -10.70 -9.34 -2.71
C VAL A 128 -11.36 -9.30 -4.08
N TYR A 129 -11.14 -10.35 -4.90
CA TYR A 129 -11.79 -10.46 -6.21
C TYR A 129 -13.32 -10.47 -6.12
N ALA A 130 -13.88 -11.20 -5.15
CA ALA A 130 -15.31 -11.21 -4.87
C ALA A 130 -15.85 -9.86 -4.35
N ALA A 131 -14.98 -9.00 -3.82
CA ALA A 131 -15.32 -7.70 -3.26
C ALA A 131 -15.06 -6.52 -4.23
N LEU A 132 -14.60 -6.78 -5.46
CA LEU A 132 -14.26 -5.72 -6.42
C LEU A 132 -15.45 -4.79 -6.70
N ALA A 133 -15.18 -3.49 -6.71
CA ALA A 133 -16.18 -2.52 -7.12
C ALA A 133 -16.46 -2.63 -8.64
N PRO A 134 -17.66 -2.24 -9.10
CA PRO A 134 -18.02 -2.35 -10.51
C PRO A 134 -17.01 -1.70 -11.44
N ARG A 135 -16.64 -2.42 -12.51
CA ARG A 135 -15.67 -1.99 -13.54
C ARG A 135 -14.22 -1.85 -13.04
N CYS A 136 -13.88 -2.35 -11.84
CA CYS A 136 -12.49 -2.37 -11.38
C CYS A 136 -11.61 -3.16 -12.34
N PRO A 137 -10.48 -2.61 -12.82
CA PRO A 137 -9.53 -3.37 -13.62
C PRO A 137 -8.90 -4.50 -12.79
N GLN A 138 -9.03 -5.75 -13.24
CA GLN A 138 -8.45 -6.89 -12.52
C GLN A 138 -6.91 -6.81 -12.39
N LYS A 139 -6.25 -6.16 -13.36
CA LYS A 139 -4.80 -5.90 -13.30
C LYS A 139 -4.40 -5.03 -12.10
N LEU A 140 -5.31 -4.18 -11.59
CA LEU A 140 -5.05 -3.39 -10.39
C LEU A 140 -4.84 -4.27 -9.16
N VAL A 141 -5.64 -5.33 -9.02
CA VAL A 141 -5.50 -6.30 -7.92
C VAL A 141 -4.20 -7.10 -8.05
N LYS A 142 -3.78 -7.45 -9.27
CA LYS A 142 -2.50 -8.13 -9.49
C LYS A 142 -1.29 -7.30 -9.05
N ILE A 143 -1.37 -5.98 -9.21
CA ILE A 143 -0.35 -5.06 -8.68
C ILE A 143 -0.35 -5.11 -7.15
N ALA A 144 -1.53 -5.07 -6.52
CA ALA A 144 -1.64 -5.20 -5.06
C ALA A 144 -1.08 -6.52 -4.54
N GLU A 145 -1.36 -7.65 -5.20
CA GLU A 145 -0.82 -8.96 -4.84
C GLU A 145 0.71 -9.00 -4.91
N ALA A 146 1.31 -8.37 -5.93
CA ALA A 146 2.77 -8.25 -6.04
C ALA A 146 3.36 -7.40 -4.92
N CYS A 147 2.69 -6.30 -4.56
CA CYS A 147 3.06 -5.46 -3.42
C CYS A 147 2.93 -6.19 -2.07
N CYS A 148 1.95 -7.08 -1.93
CA CYS A 148 1.64 -7.78 -0.68
C CYS A 148 2.33 -9.16 -0.55
N ARG A 149 3.40 -9.44 -1.30
CA ARG A 149 4.18 -10.67 -1.12
C ARG A 149 4.68 -10.75 0.32
N PHE A 150 4.59 -11.95 0.91
CA PHE A 150 4.99 -12.18 2.30
C PHE A 150 6.45 -11.80 2.53
N HIS A 151 7.36 -12.37 1.72
CA HIS A 151 8.77 -11.98 1.74
C HIS A 151 8.98 -10.61 1.09
N SER A 152 9.64 -9.73 1.83
CA SER A 152 9.80 -8.31 1.48
C SER A 152 10.68 -8.08 0.25
N ASP A 153 11.64 -8.97 -0.01
CA ASP A 153 12.54 -8.97 -1.17
C ASP A 153 11.84 -9.34 -2.49
N GLN A 154 10.66 -9.96 -2.43
CA GLN A 154 9.84 -10.31 -3.59
C GLN A 154 8.92 -9.18 -4.04
N ARG A 155 8.83 -8.08 -3.29
CA ARG A 155 7.96 -6.95 -3.60
C ARG A 155 8.61 -6.06 -4.67
N PRO A 156 7.83 -5.48 -5.60
CA PRO A 156 8.35 -4.55 -6.60
C PRO A 156 8.86 -3.26 -5.94
N LYS A 157 9.67 -2.45 -6.64
CA LYS A 157 10.00 -1.10 -6.13
C LYS A 157 8.83 -0.15 -6.38
N ALA A 158 8.71 0.91 -5.57
CA ALA A 158 7.66 1.92 -5.74
C ALA A 158 7.64 2.55 -7.16
N ALA A 159 8.82 2.72 -7.76
CA ALA A 159 8.94 3.19 -9.15
C ALA A 159 8.32 2.20 -10.17
N ASP A 160 8.51 0.90 -9.97
CA ASP A 160 7.94 -0.14 -10.85
C ASP A 160 6.42 -0.21 -10.70
N VAL A 161 5.92 -0.04 -9.47
CA VAL A 161 4.48 0.04 -9.19
C VAL A 161 3.85 1.27 -9.87
N ALA A 162 4.52 2.43 -9.81
CA ALA A 162 4.05 3.63 -10.51
C ALA A 162 3.95 3.41 -12.02
N LEU A 163 4.94 2.77 -12.64
CA LEU A 163 4.90 2.43 -14.08
C LEU A 163 3.78 1.43 -14.40
N ALA A 164 3.59 0.41 -13.55
CA ALA A 164 2.53 -0.57 -13.72
C ALA A 164 1.13 0.07 -13.63
N LEU A 165 0.93 1.03 -12.71
CA LEU A 165 -0.31 1.79 -12.59
C LEU A 165 -0.53 2.73 -13.78
N GLU A 166 0.52 3.37 -14.27
CA GLU A 166 0.46 4.22 -15.46
C GLU A 166 0.04 3.45 -16.72
N ALA A 167 0.45 2.19 -16.84
CA ALA A 167 0.04 1.32 -17.94
C ALA A 167 -1.44 0.86 -17.87
N LEU A 168 -2.18 1.21 -16.81
CA LEU A 168 -3.63 0.99 -16.70
C LEU A 168 -4.47 2.22 -17.06
N CYS A 169 -3.84 3.38 -17.24
CA CYS A 169 -4.49 4.64 -17.60
C CYS A 169 -4.86 4.70 -19.08
#